data_AF-A0A9D8D8L2-F1
#
_entry.id   AF-A0A9D8D8L2-F1
#
_cell.length_a   1.000
_cell.length_b   1.000
_cell.length_c   1.000
_cell.angle_alpha   90.00
_cell.angle_beta   90.00
_cell.angle_gamma   90.00
#
_symmetry.space_group_name_H-M   'P 1'
#
loop_
_entity.id
_entity.type
_entity.pdbx_description
1 polymer ?
#
loop_
_entity_poly.entity_id
_entity_poly.type
_entity_poly.pdbx_seq_one_letter_code
_entity_poly.pdbx_strand_id
1 'polypeptide(L)'
;MVAWVPSFIATAYAEEPAPEYLANPAEGWAFLWEAVTASRNPRLGTSDAALQQASQVWAGAPAVASGVSLRAIPDEWTVPVPPGGVAPAAARSGARPDDELNWVVSGHVMGGPEQVIGLLDYRTGRVKWDIRPLAGAGR
;
A
#
# COMPACT_ATOMS: atom_id res chain seq x y z
N MET A 1 30.22 -4.70 -24.31
CA MET A 1 29.91 -5.25 -22.98
C MET A 1 28.76 -4.43 -22.45
N VAL A 2 27.56 -5.01 -22.40
CA VAL A 2 26.31 -4.29 -22.12
C VAL A 2 26.19 -4.11 -20.60
N ALA A 3 26.31 -2.87 -20.12
CA ALA A 3 25.99 -2.53 -18.74
C ALA A 3 24.47 -2.35 -18.63
N TRP A 4 23.79 -3.40 -18.19
CA TRP A 4 22.38 -3.35 -17.79
C TRP A 4 22.28 -2.55 -16.49
N VAL A 5 21.98 -1.25 -16.61
CA VAL A 5 21.58 -0.42 -15.47
C VAL A 5 20.07 -0.64 -15.26
N PRO A 6 19.60 -0.99 -14.06
CA PRO A 6 18.20 -1.36 -13.83
C PRO A 6 17.32 -0.11 -13.82
N SER A 7 16.97 0.36 -15.01
CA SER A 7 16.05 1.48 -15.25
C SER A 7 14.57 1.14 -14.99
N PHE A 8 14.27 0.03 -14.31
CA PHE A 8 12.90 -0.47 -14.15
C PHE A 8 12.26 -0.16 -12.80
N ILE A 9 13.00 0.39 -11.83
CA ILE A 9 12.41 0.74 -10.54
C ILE A 9 11.72 2.09 -10.59
N ALA A 10 12.19 3.08 -11.37
CA ALA A 10 11.62 4.43 -11.31
C ALA A 10 10.20 4.58 -11.91
N THR A 11 9.82 3.76 -12.89
CA THR A 11 8.54 3.92 -13.61
C THR A 11 7.32 3.42 -12.85
N ALA A 12 7.50 2.61 -11.80
CA ALA A 12 6.40 2.10 -10.98
C ALA A 12 5.97 3.05 -9.83
N TYR A 13 6.62 4.21 -9.69
CA TYR A 13 6.37 5.15 -8.58
C TYR A 13 5.71 6.47 -9.04
N ALA A 14 5.30 6.57 -10.30
CA ALA A 14 4.88 7.82 -10.93
C ALA A 14 3.44 7.76 -11.51
N GLU A 15 2.47 7.47 -10.66
CA GLU A 15 1.04 7.73 -10.93
C GLU A 15 0.46 8.23 -9.58
N GLU A 16 0.21 9.51 -9.25
CA GLU A 16 -0.11 10.77 -9.96
C GLU A 16 0.44 12.01 -9.20
N PRO A 17 0.04 13.25 -9.57
CA PRO A 17 0.78 14.16 -10.44
C PRO A 17 2.11 14.62 -9.82
N ALA A 18 3.09 14.87 -10.68
CA ALA A 18 4.47 15.16 -10.30
C ALA A 18 4.82 16.68 -10.29
N PRO A 19 4.44 17.47 -9.26
CA PRO A 19 5.14 18.73 -9.04
C PRO A 19 6.06 18.73 -7.81
N GLU A 20 5.80 17.96 -6.76
CA GLU A 20 6.54 18.12 -5.50
C GLU A 20 7.78 17.22 -5.37
N TYR A 21 7.71 15.97 -5.85
CA TYR A 21 8.86 15.04 -5.79
C TYR A 21 9.99 15.40 -6.76
N LEU A 22 9.68 16.10 -7.87
CA LEU A 22 10.69 16.64 -8.79
C LEU A 22 11.41 17.88 -8.23
N ALA A 23 10.82 18.54 -7.22
CA ALA A 23 11.40 19.73 -6.61
C ALA A 23 12.48 19.41 -5.56
N ASN A 24 12.48 18.19 -5.00
CA ASN A 24 13.46 17.74 -4.00
C ASN A 24 13.97 16.30 -4.29
N PRO A 25 14.85 16.12 -5.30
CA PRO A 25 15.38 14.81 -5.68
C PRO A 25 16.20 14.10 -4.58
N ALA A 26 16.60 14.80 -3.52
CA ALA A 26 17.33 14.22 -2.39
C ALA A 26 16.42 13.36 -1.48
N GLU A 27 15.15 13.73 -1.30
CA GLU A 27 14.21 12.98 -0.44
C GLU A 27 13.67 11.72 -1.13
N GLY A 28 13.46 11.79 -2.45
CA GLY A 28 13.12 10.60 -3.26
C GLY A 28 14.24 9.56 -3.26
N TRP A 29 15.51 9.99 -3.22
CA TRP A 29 16.64 9.06 -3.10
C TRP A 29 16.79 8.46 -1.69
N ALA A 30 16.49 9.22 -0.63
CA ALA A 30 16.54 8.71 0.73
C ALA A 30 15.49 7.60 0.97
N PHE A 31 14.26 7.77 0.50
CA PHE A 31 13.22 6.72 0.55
C PHE A 31 13.60 5.46 -0.23
N LEU A 32 14.12 5.62 -1.44
CA LEU A 32 14.62 4.50 -2.26
C LEU A 32 15.82 3.82 -1.60
N TRP A 33 16.72 4.59 -0.97
CA TRP A 33 17.87 4.07 -0.25
C TRP A 33 17.48 3.32 1.02
N GLU A 34 16.52 3.83 1.82
CA GLU A 34 15.97 3.17 3.00
C GLU A 34 15.20 1.89 2.64
N ALA A 35 14.41 1.91 1.56
CA ALA A 35 13.76 0.72 1.02
C ALA A 35 14.77 -0.35 0.57
N VAL A 36 15.91 0.06 -0.01
CA VAL A 36 17.00 -0.82 -0.47
C VAL A 36 17.89 -1.29 0.69
N THR A 37 18.10 -0.49 1.73
CA THR A 37 18.95 -0.86 2.88
C THR A 37 18.20 -1.66 3.94
N ALA A 38 16.88 -1.46 4.11
CA ALA A 38 16.04 -2.25 5.00
C ALA A 38 15.79 -3.69 4.49
N SER A 39 16.13 -3.99 3.24
CA SER A 39 15.76 -5.21 2.52
C SER A 39 16.92 -6.20 2.34
N ARG A 40 17.38 -6.81 3.44
CA ARG A 40 17.97 -8.16 3.35
C ARG A 40 16.82 -9.19 3.33
N ASN A 41 16.36 -9.57 2.13
CA ASN A 41 15.30 -10.58 1.86
C ASN A 41 13.85 -10.25 2.29
N PRO A 42 13.19 -9.23 1.73
CA PRO A 42 11.75 -9.03 1.91
C PRO A 42 10.93 -10.08 1.14
N ARG A 43 9.84 -10.60 1.74
CA ARG A 43 8.90 -11.52 1.04
C ARG A 43 8.12 -10.81 -0.08
N LEU A 44 7.76 -9.54 0.11
CA LEU A 44 7.05 -8.72 -0.87
C LEU A 44 7.97 -7.60 -1.37
N GLY A 45 9.14 -7.96 -1.91
CA GLY A 45 10.13 -6.97 -2.38
C GLY A 45 9.71 -6.18 -3.62
N THR A 46 8.64 -6.58 -4.31
CA THR A 46 8.16 -6.01 -5.58
C THR A 46 6.66 -5.76 -5.54
N SER A 47 6.18 -4.77 -6.30
CA SER A 47 4.76 -4.45 -6.46
C SER A 47 3.95 -5.62 -7.01
N ASP A 48 4.47 -6.40 -7.97
CA ASP A 48 3.76 -7.57 -8.52
C ASP A 48 3.47 -8.64 -7.46
N ALA A 49 4.46 -9.01 -6.66
CA ALA A 49 4.29 -9.97 -5.56
C ALA A 49 3.29 -9.45 -4.51
N ALA A 50 3.34 -8.15 -4.20
CA ALA A 50 2.40 -7.52 -3.27
C ALA A 50 0.97 -7.48 -3.83
N LEU A 51 0.81 -7.18 -5.11
CA LEU A 51 -0.49 -7.19 -5.78
C LEU A 51 -1.04 -8.60 -5.86
N GLN A 52 -0.23 -9.60 -6.20
CA GLN A 52 -0.63 -11.00 -6.22
C GLN A 52 -1.15 -11.45 -4.84
N GLN A 53 -0.45 -11.08 -3.77
CA GLN A 53 -0.90 -11.34 -2.40
C GLN A 53 -2.20 -10.59 -2.08
N ALA A 54 -2.29 -9.31 -2.45
CA ALA A 54 -3.49 -8.50 -2.23
C ALA A 54 -4.70 -9.06 -2.97
N SER A 55 -4.56 -9.44 -4.23
CA SER A 55 -5.63 -10.05 -5.03
C SER A 55 -6.11 -11.38 -4.45
N GLN A 56 -5.27 -12.12 -3.71
CA GLN A 56 -5.70 -13.33 -3.01
C GLN A 56 -6.48 -13.00 -1.73
N VAL A 57 -6.02 -12.03 -0.94
CA VAL A 57 -6.65 -11.64 0.34
C VAL A 57 -7.98 -10.89 0.13
N TRP A 58 -8.06 -10.09 -0.94
CA TRP A 58 -9.21 -9.27 -1.32
C TRP A 58 -9.69 -9.65 -2.74
N ALA A 59 -9.99 -10.93 -2.93
CA ALA A 59 -10.46 -11.49 -4.21
C ALA A 59 -11.94 -11.22 -4.54
N GLY A 60 -12.74 -10.75 -3.58
CA GLY A 60 -14.19 -10.73 -3.72
C GLY A 60 -14.92 -9.91 -2.66
N ALA A 61 -16.25 -9.83 -2.78
CA ALA A 61 -17.07 -9.02 -1.88
C ALA A 61 -16.77 -9.27 -0.39
N PRO A 62 -16.80 -8.23 0.46
CA PRO A 62 -17.23 -6.88 0.14
C PRO A 62 -16.13 -5.96 -0.42
N ALA A 63 -14.86 -6.40 -0.50
CA ALA A 63 -13.73 -5.55 -0.89
C ALA A 63 -12.81 -6.27 -1.88
N VAL A 64 -12.58 -5.66 -3.04
CA VAL A 64 -11.78 -6.22 -4.14
C VAL A 64 -10.55 -5.35 -4.39
N ALA A 65 -9.35 -5.94 -4.35
CA ALA A 65 -8.11 -5.21 -4.62
C ALA A 65 -7.98 -4.82 -6.10
N SER A 66 -7.51 -3.59 -6.34
CA SER A 66 -7.20 -3.06 -7.68
C SER A 66 -5.74 -2.59 -7.83
N GLY A 67 -5.06 -2.26 -6.73
CA GLY A 67 -3.69 -1.76 -6.79
C GLY A 67 -2.95 -1.86 -5.46
N VAL A 68 -1.62 -1.64 -5.52
CA VAL A 68 -0.74 -1.56 -4.35
C VAL A 68 0.27 -0.43 -4.53
N SER A 69 0.58 0.29 -3.46
CA SER A 69 1.66 1.29 -3.42
C SER A 69 2.49 1.14 -2.16
N LEU A 70 3.82 1.24 -2.27
CA LEU A 70 4.71 1.15 -1.11
C LEU A 70 4.77 2.50 -0.41
N ARG A 71 4.53 2.54 0.90
CA ARG A 71 4.61 3.77 1.70
C ARG A 71 5.30 3.53 3.04
N ALA A 72 6.01 4.55 3.51
CA ALA A 72 6.33 4.69 4.92
C ALA A 72 5.08 5.19 5.65
N ILE A 73 4.61 4.44 6.65
CA ILE A 73 3.38 4.75 7.39
C ILE A 73 3.76 4.96 8.86
N PRO A 74 3.29 6.05 9.51
CA PRO A 74 3.56 6.28 10.93
C PRO A 74 2.88 5.22 11.81
N ASP A 75 3.39 5.06 13.03
CA ASP A 75 2.90 4.08 14.03
C ASP A 75 1.38 4.19 14.30
N GLU A 76 0.80 5.37 14.13
CA GLU A 76 -0.63 5.61 14.20
C GLU A 76 -1.08 6.37 12.95
N TRP A 77 -1.77 5.65 12.06
CA TRP A 77 -2.27 6.20 10.81
C TRP A 77 -3.78 6.02 10.69
N THR A 78 -4.50 7.14 10.59
CA THR A 78 -5.93 7.11 10.24
C THR A 78 -6.09 6.81 8.77
N VAL A 79 -6.78 5.72 8.45
CA VAL A 79 -6.95 5.30 7.05
C VAL A 79 -7.90 6.28 6.35
N PRO A 80 -7.47 6.92 5.24
CA PRO A 80 -8.31 7.86 4.52
C PRO A 80 -9.47 7.13 3.84
N VAL A 81 -10.67 7.70 3.98
CA VAL A 81 -11.86 7.26 3.25
C VAL A 81 -12.25 8.40 2.31
N PRO A 82 -12.27 8.19 0.99
CA PRO A 82 -12.64 9.23 0.05
C PRO A 82 -14.14 9.56 0.17
N PRO A 83 -14.59 10.72 -0.33
CA PRO A 83 -16.01 11.03 -0.45
C PRO A 83 -16.76 9.92 -1.21
N GLY A 84 -17.85 9.42 -0.63
CA GLY A 84 -18.62 8.29 -1.20
C GLY A 84 -17.99 6.90 -0.97
N GLY A 85 -16.83 6.83 -0.31
CA GLY A 85 -16.22 5.59 0.14
C GLY A 85 -16.92 4.97 1.35
N VAL A 86 -16.61 3.71 1.62
CA VAL A 86 -17.15 2.96 2.75
C VAL A 86 -16.16 2.99 3.90
N ALA A 87 -16.62 3.43 5.07
CA ALA A 87 -15.79 3.45 6.26
C ALA A 87 -15.60 2.04 6.86
N PRO A 88 -14.40 1.73 7.37
CA PRO A 88 -14.21 0.55 8.23
C PRO A 88 -15.06 0.68 9.50
N ALA A 89 -15.27 -0.43 10.23
CA ALA A 89 -15.80 -0.35 11.58
C ALA A 89 -14.95 0.59 12.46
N ALA A 90 -15.55 1.29 13.44
CA ALA A 90 -14.85 2.30 14.25
C ALA A 90 -13.58 1.77 14.94
N ALA A 91 -13.56 0.49 15.35
CA ALA A 91 -12.39 -0.16 15.93
C ALA A 91 -11.23 -0.41 14.93
N ARG A 92 -11.45 -0.11 13.65
CA ARG A 92 -10.54 -0.33 12.51
C ARG A 92 -10.31 0.96 11.71
N SER A 93 -10.73 2.13 12.21
CA SER A 93 -10.48 3.42 11.56
C SER A 93 -8.99 3.80 11.51
N GLY A 94 -8.20 3.24 12.42
CA GLY A 94 -6.75 3.37 12.45
C GLY A 94 -6.03 2.08 12.04
N ALA A 95 -4.86 2.25 11.45
CA ALA A 95 -3.86 1.23 11.24
C ALA A 95 -2.63 1.51 12.12
N ARG A 96 -2.05 0.44 12.65
CA ARG A 96 -0.81 0.48 13.42
C ARG A 96 0.16 -0.55 12.83
N PRO A 97 1.01 -0.15 11.89
CA PRO A 97 2.02 -1.05 11.35
C PRO A 97 3.15 -1.27 12.37
N ASP A 98 3.72 -2.47 12.42
CA ASP A 98 4.87 -2.78 13.29
C ASP A 98 6.22 -2.43 12.63
N ASP A 99 6.21 -2.18 11.32
CA ASP A 99 7.36 -1.85 10.48
C ASP A 99 7.02 -0.55 9.73
N GLU A 100 8.02 0.32 9.49
CA GLU A 100 7.79 1.61 8.83
C GLU A 100 7.30 1.45 7.39
N LEU A 101 7.80 0.44 6.66
CA LEU A 101 7.47 0.19 5.25
C LEU A 101 6.32 -0.81 5.08
N ASN A 102 5.25 -0.36 4.41
CA ASN A 102 4.05 -1.15 4.17
C ASN A 102 3.53 -0.96 2.74
N TRP A 103 3.00 -2.04 2.17
CA TRP A 103 2.20 -1.96 0.95
C TRP A 103 0.78 -1.53 1.31
N VAL A 104 0.41 -0.33 0.86
CA VAL A 104 -0.96 0.16 0.90
C VAL A 104 -1.73 -0.47 -0.24
N VAL A 105 -2.80 -1.19 0.09
CA VAL A 105 -3.66 -1.85 -0.88
C VAL A 105 -4.86 -0.96 -1.19
N SER A 106 -4.99 -0.56 -2.45
CA SER A 106 -6.17 0.13 -2.96
C SER A 106 -7.14 -0.87 -3.59
N GLY A 107 -8.43 -0.53 -3.53
CA GLY A 107 -9.48 -1.41 -3.99
C GLY A 107 -10.85 -0.76 -3.91
N HIS A 108 -11.85 -1.52 -4.34
CA HIS A 108 -13.23 -1.09 -4.38
C HIS A 108 -14.03 -1.84 -3.31
N VAL A 109 -14.79 -1.11 -2.52
CA VAL A 109 -15.69 -1.69 -1.50
C VAL A 109 -17.11 -1.59 -2.01
N MET A 110 -17.79 -2.73 -2.15
CA MET A 110 -19.19 -2.81 -2.63
C MET A 110 -19.44 -2.07 -3.96
N GLY A 111 -18.43 -2.00 -4.84
CA GLY A 111 -18.51 -1.28 -6.12
C GLY A 111 -18.45 0.26 -5.99
N GLY A 112 -18.11 0.77 -4.81
CA GLY A 112 -17.87 2.19 -4.56
C GLY A 112 -16.54 2.70 -5.16
N PRO A 113 -16.14 3.94 -4.87
CA PRO A 113 -14.89 4.51 -5.39
C PRO A 113 -13.67 3.71 -4.91
N GLU A 114 -12.55 3.85 -5.62
CA GLU A 114 -11.28 3.30 -5.16
C GLU A 114 -10.88 3.95 -3.83
N GLN A 115 -10.51 3.11 -2.87
CA GLN A 115 -10.09 3.52 -1.53
C GLN A 115 -9.09 2.53 -0.96
N VAL A 116 -8.47 2.89 0.17
CA VAL A 116 -7.61 1.96 0.90
C VAL A 116 -8.47 0.85 1.50
N ILE A 117 -8.11 -0.41 1.19
CA ILE A 117 -8.81 -1.60 1.69
C ILE A 117 -7.92 -2.51 2.55
N GLY A 118 -6.61 -2.27 2.55
CA GLY A 118 -5.67 -3.13 3.27
C GLY A 118 -4.28 -2.53 3.44
N LEU A 119 -3.53 -3.10 4.37
CA LEU A 119 -2.09 -2.94 4.50
C LEU A 119 -1.41 -4.29 4.56
N LEU A 120 -0.37 -4.47 3.77
CA LEU A 120 0.54 -5.61 3.87
C LEU A 120 1.91 -5.15 4.36
N ASP A 121 2.44 -5.87 5.32
CA ASP A 121 3.79 -5.69 5.82
C ASP A 121 4.82 -5.99 4.72
N TYR A 122 5.74 -5.06 4.47
CA TYR A 122 6.72 -5.19 3.39
C TYR A 122 7.65 -6.42 3.58
N ARG A 123 8.09 -6.67 4.83
CA ARG A 123 9.07 -7.71 5.13
C ARG A 123 8.45 -9.11 5.14
N THR A 124 7.30 -9.25 5.79
CA THR A 124 6.67 -10.54 6.12
C THR A 124 5.52 -10.91 5.19
N GLY A 125 4.92 -9.94 4.50
CA GLY A 125 3.73 -10.10 3.68
C GLY A 125 2.44 -10.33 4.48
N ARG A 126 2.48 -10.14 5.80
CA ARG A 126 1.30 -10.29 6.66
C ARG A 126 0.35 -9.11 6.48
N VAL A 127 -0.94 -9.39 6.58
CA VAL A 127 -1.97 -8.35 6.64
C VAL A 127 -1.86 -7.63 7.98
N LYS A 128 -1.54 -6.34 7.95
CA LYS A 128 -1.47 -5.47 9.14
C LYS A 128 -2.77 -4.74 9.39
N TRP A 129 -3.46 -4.42 8.31
CA TRP A 129 -4.76 -3.79 8.38
C TRP A 129 -5.65 -4.33 7.26
N ASP A 130 -6.92 -4.49 7.58
CA ASP A 130 -7.97 -4.91 6.67
C ASP A 130 -9.17 -4.03 6.96
N ILE A 131 -9.79 -3.49 5.92
CA ILE A 131 -11.00 -2.69 6.02
C ILE A 131 -12.18 -3.48 6.58
N ARG A 132 -12.13 -4.83 6.52
CA ARG A 132 -13.15 -5.71 7.06
C ARG A 132 -12.94 -5.93 8.58
N PRO A 133 -14.02 -5.94 9.38
CA PRO A 133 -15.41 -5.74 8.99
C PRO A 133 -15.77 -4.27 8.73
N LEU A 134 -16.73 -4.05 7.82
CA LEU A 134 -17.25 -2.72 7.49
C LEU A 134 -18.17 -2.18 8.59
N ALA A 135 -18.29 -0.85 8.69
CA ALA A 135 -19.29 -0.24 9.56
C ALA A 135 -20.70 -0.73 9.18
N GLY A 136 -21.46 -1.24 10.15
CA GLY A 136 -22.84 -1.73 9.93
C GLY A 136 -22.97 -3.18 9.45
N ALA A 137 -21.87 -3.92 9.25
CA ALA A 137 -21.90 -5.35 8.88
C ALA A 137 -22.26 -6.30 10.05
N GLY A 138 -22.80 -5.77 11.14
CA GLY A 138 -23.27 -6.52 12.31
C GLY A 138 -24.69 -6.10 12.67
N ARG A 139 -25.66 -6.77 12.08
CA ARG A 139 -27.01 -6.95 12.62
C ARG A 139 -27.47 -8.36 12.35
#